data_AF-A0A0F9UWC5-F1
#
_entry.id   AF-A0A0F9UWC5-F1
#
_cell.length_a   1.000
_cell.length_b   1.000
_cell.length_c   1.000
_cell.angle_alpha   90.00
_cell.angle_beta   90.00
_cell.angle_gamma   90.00
#
_symmetry.space_group_name_H-M   'P 1'
#
loop_
_entity.id
_entity.type
_entity.pdbx_description
1 polymer ?
#
loop_
_entity_poly.entity_id
_entity_poly.type
_entity_poly.pdbx_seq_one_letter_code
_entity_poly.pdbx_strand_id
1 'polypeptide(L)'
;MKSIQVTTSPLLKQFATVLSEDELALTSKLGTNTISRVRFKSLAFPADEAEQLNFVEELIDGQHPEAKGVLKGMFPACVRDQVRAVRELLDAGQAR
;
A
#
# COMPACT_ATOMS: atom_id res chain seq x y z
N MET A 1 0.16 -5.52 16.46
CA MET A 1 0.52 -5.20 15.07
C MET A 1 -0.52 -4.23 14.52
N LYS A 2 -0.14 -2.99 14.17
CA LYS A 2 -1.09 -1.98 13.67
C LYS A 2 -1.28 -2.16 12.17
N SER A 3 -2.51 -2.00 11.68
CA SER A 3 -2.84 -2.04 10.26
C SER A 3 -3.99 -1.09 9.96
N ILE A 4 -3.91 -0.41 8.81
CA ILE A 4 -5.02 0.33 8.21
C ILE A 4 -5.52 -0.44 7.00
N GLN A 5 -6.84 -0.44 6.79
CA GLN A 5 -7.49 -1.03 5.62
C GLN A 5 -8.30 0.05 4.91
N VAL A 6 -8.12 0.16 3.59
CA VAL A 6 -8.93 0.99 2.71
C VAL A 6 -9.65 0.09 1.71
N THR A 7 -10.95 0.31 1.52
CA THR A 7 -11.77 -0.44 0.57
C THR A 7 -11.81 0.29 -0.77
N THR A 8 -11.10 -0.24 -1.77
CA THR A 8 -11.13 0.29 -3.15
C THR A 8 -12.44 -0.09 -3.86
N SER A 9 -12.91 -1.32 -3.66
CA SER A 9 -14.18 -1.84 -4.18
C SER A 9 -14.68 -2.99 -3.29
N PRO A 10 -15.92 -3.51 -3.48
CA PRO A 10 -16.47 -4.55 -2.61
C PRO A 10 -15.56 -5.77 -2.42
N LEU A 11 -14.83 -6.15 -3.46
CA LEU A 11 -13.88 -7.26 -3.42
C LEU A 11 -12.42 -6.81 -3.36
N LEU A 12 -12.10 -5.53 -3.61
CA LEU A 12 -10.73 -5.06 -3.70
C LEU A 12 -10.36 -4.17 -2.52
N LYS A 13 -9.40 -4.61 -1.73
CA LYS A 13 -9.00 -3.95 -0.48
C LYS A 13 -7.50 -3.74 -0.44
N GLN A 14 -7.10 -2.59 0.09
CA GLN A 14 -5.72 -2.23 0.34
C GLN A 14 -5.44 -2.23 1.83
N PHE A 15 -4.25 -2.67 2.20
CA PHE A 15 -3.80 -2.70 3.58
C PHE A 15 -2.42 -2.07 3.69
N ALA A 16 -2.22 -1.24 4.70
CA ALA A 16 -0.90 -0.85 5.19
C ALA A 16 -0.72 -1.48 6.58
N THR A 17 0.39 -2.19 6.80
CA THR A 17 0.66 -2.92 8.04
C THR A 17 2.07 -2.65 8.54
N VAL A 18 2.22 -2.37 9.84
CA VAL A 18 3.54 -2.31 10.49
C VAL A 18 4.06 -3.72 10.71
N LEU A 19 5.22 -4.07 10.14
CA LEU A 19 5.89 -5.35 10.36
C LEU A 19 6.88 -5.28 11.53
N SER A 20 7.65 -4.19 11.60
CA SER A 20 8.58 -3.84 12.67
C SER A 20 8.64 -2.32 12.83
N GLU A 21 9.45 -1.81 13.75
CA GLU A 21 9.62 -0.36 13.98
C GLU A 21 9.94 0.41 12.69
N ASP A 22 10.80 -0.15 11.83
CA ASP A 22 11.24 0.50 10.58
C ASP A 22 10.68 -0.11 9.29
N GLU A 23 9.75 -1.06 9.36
CA GLU A 23 9.30 -1.78 8.15
C GLU A 23 7.78 -1.82 8.05
N LEU A 24 7.29 -1.44 6.87
CA LEU A 24 5.89 -1.45 6.50
C LEU A 24 5.66 -2.46 5.37
N ALA A 25 4.43 -2.97 5.30
CA ALA A 25 3.95 -3.72 4.16
C ALA A 25 2.69 -3.07 3.58
N LEU A 26 2.63 -3.01 2.25
CA LEU A 26 1.40 -2.72 1.50
C LEU A 26 0.89 -3.99 0.87
N THR A 27 -0.40 -4.27 1.03
CA THR A 27 -1.04 -5.48 0.49
C THR A 27 -2.27 -5.11 -0.32
N SER A 28 -2.37 -5.60 -1.55
CA SER A 28 -3.60 -5.60 -2.34
C SER A 28 -4.27 -6.96 -2.26
N LYS A 29 -5.55 -7.01 -1.88
CA LYS A 29 -6.35 -8.24 -1.87
C LYS A 29 -7.58 -8.12 -2.76
N LEU A 30 -7.80 -9.15 -3.57
CA LEU A 30 -9.01 -9.36 -4.36
C LEU A 30 -9.78 -10.56 -3.77
N GLY A 31 -10.83 -10.28 -3.01
CA GLY A 31 -11.52 -11.27 -2.18
C GLY A 31 -10.60 -11.81 -1.10
N THR A 32 -10.36 -13.12 -1.13
CA THR A 32 -9.41 -13.81 -0.24
C THR A 32 -7.99 -13.88 -0.81
N ASN A 33 -7.82 -13.59 -2.11
CA ASN A 33 -6.54 -13.71 -2.79
C ASN A 33 -5.68 -12.47 -2.57
N THR A 34 -4.40 -12.68 -2.26
CA THR A 34 -3.40 -11.61 -2.21
C THR A 34 -2.83 -11.43 -3.61
N ILE A 35 -2.98 -10.23 -4.18
CA ILE A 35 -2.47 -9.91 -5.52
C ILE A 35 -1.04 -9.39 -5.44
N SER A 36 -0.76 -8.55 -4.44
CA SER A 36 0.59 -8.07 -4.16
C SER A 36 0.76 -7.90 -2.66
N ARG A 37 1.99 -8.13 -2.20
CA ARG A 37 2.43 -7.73 -0.86
C ARG A 37 3.86 -7.22 -0.95
N VAL A 38 4.01 -5.91 -0.94
CA VAL A 38 5.31 -5.25 -1.00
C VAL A 38 5.75 -4.81 0.38
N ARG A 39 7.07 -4.73 0.57
CA ARG A 39 7.69 -4.25 1.81
C ARG A 39 8.69 -3.15 1.51
N PHE A 40 8.80 -2.22 2.44
CA PHE A 40 9.73 -1.11 2.37
C PHE A 40 10.03 -0.56 3.76
N LYS A 41 11.15 0.16 3.86
CA LYS A 41 11.51 0.89 5.08
C LYS A 41 10.61 2.10 5.25
N SER A 42 10.11 2.36 6.46
CA SER A 42 9.24 3.51 6.75
C SER A 42 9.89 4.83 6.35
N LEU A 43 11.20 4.99 6.61
CA LEU A 43 11.99 6.16 6.24
C LEU A 43 12.17 6.37 4.72
N ALA A 44 11.91 5.35 3.91
CA ALA A 44 11.98 5.47 2.45
C ALA A 44 10.68 6.02 1.85
N PHE A 45 9.60 6.15 2.64
CA PHE A 45 8.34 6.72 2.16
C PHE A 45 8.48 8.22 1.96
N PRO A 46 8.27 8.76 0.75
CA PRO A 46 8.42 10.19 0.49
C PRO A 46 7.42 11.03 1.28
N ALA A 47 7.72 12.32 1.50
CA ALA A 47 6.79 13.25 2.15
C ALA A 47 5.76 13.83 1.16
N ASP A 48 6.17 14.08 -0.09
CA ASP A 48 5.31 14.63 -1.14
C ASP A 48 4.31 13.59 -1.68
N GLU A 49 3.09 14.03 -2.00
CA GLU A 49 2.02 13.14 -2.46
C GLU A 49 2.31 12.51 -3.83
N ALA A 50 2.80 13.30 -4.78
CA ALA A 50 3.07 12.80 -6.11
C ALA A 50 4.24 11.80 -6.08
N GLU A 51 5.26 12.10 -5.28
CA GLU A 51 6.37 11.17 -5.04
C GLU A 51 5.92 9.88 -4.35
N GLN A 52 4.98 9.95 -3.39
CA GLN A 52 4.42 8.75 -2.75
C GLN A 52 3.69 7.84 -3.73
N LEU A 53 2.89 8.40 -4.64
CA LEU A 53 2.17 7.61 -5.64
C LEU A 53 3.15 6.89 -6.57
N ASN A 54 4.14 7.61 -7.08
CA ASN A 54 5.19 7.03 -7.93
C ASN A 54 5.99 5.97 -7.17
N PHE A 55 6.37 6.25 -5.93
CA PHE A 55 7.10 5.31 -5.07
C PHE A 55 6.34 3.99 -4.91
N VAL A 56 5.04 4.03 -4.60
CA VAL A 56 4.23 2.82 -4.43
C VAL A 56 4.07 2.08 -5.75
N GLU A 57 3.87 2.78 -6.87
CA GLU A 57 3.82 2.14 -8.20
C GLU A 57 5.13 1.44 -8.55
N GLU A 58 6.28 2.12 -8.40
CA GLU A 58 7.61 1.54 -8.64
C GLU A 58 7.90 0.35 -7.72
N LEU A 59 7.47 0.44 -6.45
CA LEU A 59 7.64 -0.62 -5.48
C LEU A 59 6.86 -1.89 -5.88
N ILE A 60 5.63 -1.72 -6.40
CA ILE A 60 4.84 -2.83 -6.90
C ILE A 60 5.42 -3.36 -8.21
N ASP A 61 5.79 -2.50 -9.16
CA ASP A 61 6.38 -2.91 -10.43
C ASP A 61 7.70 -3.69 -10.21
N GLY A 62 8.48 -3.34 -9.18
CA GLY A 62 9.72 -4.04 -8.83
C GLY A 62 9.54 -5.38 -8.11
N GLN A 63 8.48 -5.56 -7.32
CA GLN A 63 8.30 -6.75 -6.47
C GLN A 63 7.20 -7.70 -6.96
N HIS A 64 6.15 -7.18 -7.61
CA HIS A 64 4.98 -7.90 -8.14
C HIS A 64 4.52 -7.27 -9.48
N PRO A 65 5.36 -7.27 -10.55
CA PRO A 65 5.04 -6.64 -11.82
C PRO A 65 3.73 -7.13 -12.47
N GLU A 66 3.32 -8.36 -12.17
CA GLU A 66 2.06 -8.95 -12.63
C GLU A 66 0.81 -8.25 -12.05
N ALA A 67 0.94 -7.56 -10.91
CA ALA A 67 -0.19 -6.96 -10.21
C ALA A 67 -0.91 -5.92 -11.07
N LYS A 68 -0.18 -5.16 -11.89
CA LYS A 68 -0.75 -4.19 -12.84
C LYS A 68 -1.62 -4.87 -13.89
N GLY A 69 -1.19 -6.03 -14.40
CA GLY A 69 -1.97 -6.83 -15.34
C GLY A 69 -3.21 -7.48 -14.72
N VAL A 70 -3.14 -7.89 -13.45
CA VAL A 70 -4.27 -8.49 -12.72
C VAL A 70 -5.31 -7.43 -12.34
N LEU A 71 -4.86 -6.29 -11.82
CA LEU A 71 -5.73 -5.20 -11.34
C LEU A 71 -6.25 -4.31 -12.48
N LYS A 72 -5.57 -4.30 -13.63
CA LYS A 72 -5.97 -3.58 -14.85
C LYS A 72 -6.33 -2.12 -14.55
N GLY A 73 -7.50 -1.66 -15.00
CA GLY A 73 -7.95 -0.28 -14.77
C GLY A 73 -8.15 0.11 -13.31
N MET A 74 -8.18 -0.85 -12.37
CA MET A 74 -8.28 -0.55 -10.94
C MET A 74 -6.92 -0.29 -10.29
N PHE A 75 -5.81 -0.57 -10.98
CA PHE A 75 -4.46 -0.42 -10.42
C PHE A 75 -4.18 1.01 -9.90
N PRO A 76 -4.48 2.10 -10.64
CA PRO A 76 -4.24 3.45 -10.12
C PRO A 76 -5.08 3.79 -8.88
N ALA A 77 -6.28 3.21 -8.76
CA ALA A 77 -7.09 3.38 -7.54
C ALA A 77 -6.48 2.63 -6.35
N CYS A 78 -5.95 1.43 -6.57
CA CYS A 78 -5.26 0.66 -5.54
C CYS A 78 -4.03 1.41 -5.00
N VAL A 79 -3.22 1.99 -5.89
CA VAL A 79 -2.03 2.77 -5.50
C VAL A 79 -2.42 3.97 -4.64
N ARG A 80 -3.43 4.75 -5.05
CA ARG A 80 -3.95 5.88 -4.26
C ARG A 80 -4.44 5.46 -2.88
N ASP A 81 -5.21 4.37 -2.81
CA ASP A 81 -5.73 3.84 -1.56
C ASP A 81 -4.64 3.27 -0.66
N GLN A 82 -3.56 2.71 -1.24
CA GLN A 82 -2.39 2.27 -0.48
C GLN A 82 -1.63 3.45 0.11
N VAL A 83 -1.38 4.52 -0.66
CA VAL A 83 -0.77 5.76 -0.15
C VAL A 83 -1.61 6.33 1.00
N ARG A 84 -2.94 6.41 0.83
CA ARG A 84 -3.85 6.81 1.89
C ARG A 84 -3.72 5.93 3.14
N ALA A 85 -3.69 4.60 2.98
CA ALA A 85 -3.54 3.67 4.08
C ALA A 85 -2.21 3.86 4.84
N VAL A 86 -1.11 4.15 4.14
CA VAL A 86 0.19 4.43 4.77
C VAL A 86 0.13 5.73 5.59
N ARG A 87 -0.43 6.80 5.02
CA ARG A 87 -0.58 8.09 5.73
C ARG A 87 -1.37 7.93 7.01
N GLU A 88 -2.56 7.33 6.93
CA GLU A 88 -3.41 7.06 8.10
C GLU A 88 -2.68 6.19 9.15
N LEU A 89 -1.84 5.23 8.71
CA LEU A 89 -1.08 4.36 9.59
C LEU A 89 0.04 5.12 10.33
N LEU A 90 0.75 6.00 9.61
CA LEU A 90 1.82 6.83 10.17
C LEU A 90 1.26 7.88 11.14
N ASP A 91 0.15 8.53 10.80
CA ASP A 91 -0.54 9.50 11.67
C ASP A 91 -1.02 8.84 12.97
N ALA A 92 -1.59 7.62 12.88
CA ALA A 92 -1.98 6.83 14.05
C ALA A 92 -0.77 6.29 14.85
N GLY A 93 0.43 6.36 14.28
CA GLY A 93 1.72 6.07 14.93
C GLY A 93 2.24 7.25 15.76
N GLN A 94 2.07 8.47 15.23
CA GLN A 94 2.59 9.72 15.80
C GLN A 94 1.72 10.30 16.93
N ALA A 95 0.46 9.89 17.07
CA ALA A 95 -0.45 10.36 18.11
C ALA A 95 -0.15 9.79 19.54
N ARG A 96 1.12 9.62 19.91
CA ARG A 96 1.55 9.14 21.23
C ARG A 96 2.62 10.02 21.85
#